data_AF-A0A9E2XA92-F1
#
_entry.id   AF-A0A9E2XA92-F1
#
_cell.length_a   1.000
_cell.length_b   1.000
_cell.length_c   1.000
_cell.angle_alpha   90.00
_cell.angle_beta   90.00
_cell.angle_gamma   90.00
#
_symmetry.space_group_name_H-M   'P 1'
#
loop_
_entity.id
_entity.type
_entity.pdbx_description
1 polymer ?
#
loop_
_entity_poly.entity_id
_entity_poly.type
_entity_poly.pdbx_seq_one_letter_code
_entity_poly.pdbx_strand_id
1 'polypeptide(L)'
;MRQGHPEAAEELYRKALRIAREQEAELWELRAGVSLAWLRRNQGLRAEARDLLAPVYGWFTEGFDTQDLKDAKALLDELQG
;
A
#
# COMPACT_ATOMS: atom_id res chain seq x y z
N MET A 1 14.83 23.52 10.88
CA MET A 1 15.06 22.10 10.50
C MET A 1 13.73 21.36 10.68
N ARG A 2 13.12 20.86 9.60
CA ARG A 2 11.89 20.04 9.68
C ARG A 2 12.30 18.63 10.10
N GLN A 3 12.15 18.31 11.38
CA GLN A 3 12.22 16.93 11.84
C GLN A 3 10.94 16.24 11.39
N GLY A 4 11.03 15.44 10.33
CA GLY A 4 9.94 14.54 9.94
C GLY A 4 9.98 13.35 10.89
N HIS A 5 9.07 13.32 11.87
CA HIS A 5 8.93 12.19 12.79
C HIS A 5 8.29 11.02 12.02
N PRO A 6 9.03 9.96 11.67
CA PRO A 6 8.52 8.84 10.88
C PRO A 6 7.38 8.11 11.60
N GLU A 7 7.36 8.12 12.94
CA GLU A 7 6.30 7.51 13.75
C GLU A 7 4.97 8.25 13.60
N ALA A 8 5.00 9.59 13.49
CA ALA A 8 3.80 10.38 13.24
C ALA A 8 3.25 10.16 11.83
N ALA A 9 4.11 9.87 10.86
CA ALA A 9 3.68 9.51 9.51
C ALA A 9 3.00 8.13 9.49
N GLU A 10 3.53 7.14 10.23
CA GLU A 10 2.91 5.81 10.31
C GLU A 10 1.50 5.86 10.92
N GLU A 11 1.31 6.60 12.00
CA GLU A 11 -0.01 6.81 12.62
C GLU A 11 -1.00 7.51 11.65
N LEU A 12 -0.53 8.49 10.88
CA LEU A 12 -1.35 9.15 9.86
C LEU A 12 -1.77 8.19 8.75
N TYR A 13 -0.87 7.33 8.28
CA TYR A 13 -1.20 6.32 7.27
C TYR A 13 -2.15 5.25 7.81
N ARG A 14 -1.97 4.77 9.05
CA ARG A 14 -2.91 3.84 9.69
C ARG A 14 -4.31 4.45 9.83
N LYS A 15 -4.38 5.73 10.21
CA LYS A 15 -5.65 6.45 10.32
C LYS A 15 -6.31 6.63 8.95
N ALA A 16 -5.54 6.97 7.92
CA ALA A 16 -6.04 7.06 6.55
C ALA A 16 -6.56 5.71 6.04
N LEU A 17 -5.87 4.61 6.36
CA LEU A 17 -6.28 3.25 5.97
C LEU A 17 -7.60 2.84 6.63
N ARG A 18 -7.80 3.17 7.91
CA ARG A 18 -9.08 2.94 8.61
C ARG A 18 -10.21 3.77 7.99
N ILE A 19 -9.96 5.03 7.69
CA ILE A 19 -10.97 5.93 7.10
C ILE A 19 -11.32 5.47 5.67
N ALA A 20 -10.35 5.02 4.88
CA ALA A 20 -10.59 4.47 3.54
C ALA A 20 -11.42 3.18 3.61
N ARG A 21 -11.13 2.29 4.58
CA ARG A 21 -11.95 1.10 4.86
C ARG A 21 -13.38 1.41 5.26
N GLU A 22 -13.58 2.43 6.09
CA GLU A 22 -14.93 2.87 6.52
C GLU A 22 -15.73 3.55 5.40
N GLN A 23 -15.07 4.06 4.35
CA GLN A 23 -15.71 4.78 3.24
C GLN A 23 -15.90 3.93 1.97
N GLU A 24 -15.62 2.62 2.01
CA GLU A 24 -15.57 1.77 0.81
C GLU A 24 -14.68 2.38 -0.29
N ALA A 25 -13.65 3.12 0.14
CA ALA A 25 -12.79 3.89 -0.73
C ALA A 25 -11.60 3.02 -1.12
N GLU A 26 -11.90 1.87 -1.73
CA GLU A 26 -10.95 0.79 -2.03
C GLU A 26 -9.70 1.31 -2.76
N LEU A 27 -9.88 2.27 -3.68
CA LEU A 27 -8.79 2.90 -4.42
C LEU A 27 -7.80 3.66 -3.53
N TRP A 28 -8.27 4.31 -2.46
CA TRP A 28 -7.40 5.01 -1.50
C TRP A 28 -6.65 4.03 -0.60
N GLU A 29 -7.28 2.91 -0.22
CA GLU A 29 -6.62 1.84 0.49
C GLU A 29 -5.50 1.22 -0.36
N LEU A 30 -5.75 1.00 -1.65
CA LEU A 30 -4.75 0.51 -2.60
C LEU A 30 -3.55 1.46 -2.71
N ARG A 31 -3.79 2.77 -2.90
CA ARG A 31 -2.72 3.78 -2.99
C ARG A 31 -1.86 3.83 -1.73
N ALA A 32 -2.48 3.76 -0.55
CA ALA A 32 -1.76 3.70 0.71
C ALA A 32 -0.96 2.39 0.84
N GLY A 33 -1.57 1.26 0.47
CA GLY A 33 -0.94 -0.06 0.47
C GLY A 33 0.30 -0.12 -0.42
N VAL A 34 0.22 0.40 -1.65
CA VAL A 34 1.36 0.47 -2.58
C VAL A 34 2.50 1.30 -2.00
N SER A 35 2.18 2.49 -1.48
CA SER A 35 3.19 3.40 -0.91
C SER A 35 3.94 2.76 0.26
N LEU A 36 3.21 2.07 1.14
CA LEU A 36 3.78 1.41 2.31
C LEU A 36 4.57 0.14 1.94
N ALA A 37 4.09 -0.65 1.00
CA ALA A 37 4.82 -1.80 0.49
C ALA A 37 6.14 -1.38 -0.19
N TRP A 38 6.14 -0.27 -0.92
CA TRP A 38 7.35 0.28 -1.53
C TRP A 38 8.39 0.68 -0.48
N LEU A 39 7.95 1.30 0.62
CA LEU A 39 8.83 1.66 1.74
C LEU A 39 9.42 0.41 2.42
N ARG A 40 8.59 -0.61 2.69
CA ARG A 40 9.04 -1.87 3.33
C ARG A 40 10.02 -2.63 2.45
N ARG A 41 9.76 -2.69 1.14
CA ARG A 41 10.69 -3.25 0.15
C ARG A 41 12.08 -2.59 0.25
N ASN A 42 12.13 -1.25 0.30
CA ASN A 42 13.40 -0.52 0.39
C ASN A 42 14.15 -0.75 1.72
N GLN A 43 13.45 -1.19 2.76
CA GLN A 43 14.04 -1.59 4.04
C GLN A 43 14.51 -3.06 4.03
N GLY A 44 14.38 -3.77 2.90
CA GLY A 44 14.68 -5.20 2.78
C GLY A 44 13.57 -6.12 3.33
N LEU A 45 12.44 -5.56 3.78
CA LEU A 45 11.32 -6.29 4.38
C LEU A 45 10.33 -6.75 3.31
N ARG A 46 10.82 -7.60 2.40
CA ARG A 46 10.08 -8.00 1.19
C ARG A 46 8.81 -8.81 1.50
N ALA A 47 8.88 -9.71 2.48
CA ALA A 47 7.74 -10.51 2.91
C ALA A 47 6.62 -9.63 3.49
N GLU A 48 6.97 -8.69 4.39
CA GLU A 48 6.01 -7.76 4.98
C GLU A 48 5.36 -6.84 3.94
N ALA A 49 6.14 -6.37 2.96
CA ALA A 49 5.62 -5.57 1.85
C ALA A 49 4.55 -6.35 1.05
N ARG A 50 4.80 -7.64 0.79
CA ARG A 50 3.86 -8.50 0.08
C ARG A 50 2.61 -8.77 0.91
N ASP A 51 2.78 -9.16 2.17
CA ASP A 51 1.67 -9.50 3.07
C ASP A 51 0.73 -8.32 3.31
N LEU A 52 1.26 -7.10 3.19
CA LEU A 52 0.46 -5.87 3.26
C LEU A 52 -0.31 -5.58 1.98
N LEU A 53 0.33 -5.69 0.81
CA LEU A 53 -0.26 -5.27 -0.47
C LEU A 53 -1.16 -6.33 -1.11
N ALA A 54 -0.81 -7.61 -0.98
CA ALA A 54 -1.53 -8.72 -1.60
C ALA A 54 -3.03 -8.78 -1.22
N PRO A 55 -3.43 -8.67 0.06
CA PRO A 55 -4.85 -8.70 0.41
C PRO A 55 -5.63 -7.50 -0.13
N VAL A 56 -5.01 -6.31 -0.16
CA VAL A 56 -5.65 -5.09 -0.68
C VAL A 56 -5.83 -5.18 -2.20
N TYR A 57 -4.81 -5.63 -2.92
CA TYR A 57 -4.90 -5.88 -4.36
C TYR A 57 -5.95 -6.96 -4.68
N GLY A 58 -6.04 -8.01 -3.86
CA GLY A 58 -6.97 -9.12 -4.04
C GLY A 58 -8.45 -8.80 -3.83
N TRP A 59 -8.80 -7.61 -3.30
CA TRP A 59 -10.19 -7.16 -3.20
C TRP A 59 -10.75 -6.65 -4.52
N PHE A 60 -9.88 -6.20 -5.43
CA PHE A 60 -10.31 -5.71 -6.73
C PHE A 60 -10.61 -6.88 -7.66
N THR A 61 -11.80 -6.86 -8.26
CA THR A 61 -12.22 -7.80 -9.30
C THR A 61 -12.27 -7.16 -10.69
N GLU A 62 -12.23 -5.82 -10.74
CA GLU A 62 -12.30 -4.99 -11.94
C GLU A 62 -11.31 -3.82 -11.85
N GLY A 63 -11.15 -3.07 -12.95
CA GLY A 63 -10.32 -1.85 -12.95
C GLY A 63 -8.82 -2.10 -13.07
N PHE A 64 -8.38 -3.32 -13.39
CA PHE A 64 -6.95 -3.67 -13.57
C PHE A 64 -6.22 -2.87 -14.67
N ASP A 65 -6.96 -2.14 -15.51
CA ASP A 65 -6.40 -1.20 -16.48
C ASP A 65 -6.00 0.15 -15.89
N THR A 66 -6.43 0.46 -14.66
CA THR A 66 -6.05 1.69 -13.95
C THR A 66 -4.59 1.67 -13.55
N GLN A 67 -3.97 2.86 -13.49
CA GLN A 67 -2.57 2.99 -13.12
C GLN A 67 -2.30 2.44 -11.71
N ASP A 68 -3.20 2.70 -10.77
CA ASP A 68 -3.05 2.27 -9.38
C ASP A 68 -2.97 0.74 -9.24
N LEU A 69 -3.81 -0.01 -9.97
CA LEU A 69 -3.77 -1.47 -9.96
C LEU A 69 -2.59 -2.04 -10.76
N LYS A 70 -2.16 -1.37 -11.83
CA LYS A 70 -0.93 -1.74 -12.56
C LYS A 70 0.31 -1.61 -11.69
N ASP A 71 0.43 -0.51 -10.95
CA ASP A 71 1.56 -0.27 -10.06
C ASP A 71 1.59 -1.26 -8.89
N ALA A 72 0.43 -1.56 -8.31
CA ALA A 72 0.30 -2.58 -7.27
C ALA A 72 0.72 -3.97 -7.77
N LYS A 73 0.28 -4.36 -8.97
CA LYS A 73 0.68 -5.63 -9.58
C LYS A 73 2.17 -5.70 -9.83
N ALA A 74 2.76 -4.66 -10.43
CA ALA A 74 4.19 -4.63 -10.73
C ALA A 74 5.03 -4.78 -9.44
N LEU A 75 4.61 -4.09 -8.36
CA LEU A 75 5.27 -4.24 -7.07
C LEU A 75 5.11 -5.65 -6.49
N LEU A 76 3.91 -6.25 -6.56
CA LEU A 76 3.70 -7.63 -6.09
C LEU A 76 4.53 -8.66 -6.86
N ASP A 77 4.60 -8.55 -8.19
CA ASP A 77 5.41 -9.43 -9.04
C ASP A 77 6.89 -9.29 -8.67
N GLU A 78 7.34 -8.07 -8.41
CA GLU A 78 8.71 -7.80 -7.98
C GLU A 78 9.01 -8.30 -6.56
N LEU A 79 8.04 -8.32 -5.65
CA LEU A 79 8.22 -8.85 -4.29
C LEU A 79 8.28 -10.40 -4.25
N GLN A 80 7.85 -11.08 -5.32
CA GLN A 80 7.81 -12.54 -5.42
C GLN A 80 9.09 -13.17 -6.00
N GLY A 81 9.89 -12.41 -6.76
CA GLY A 81 11.15 -12.90 -7.37
C GLY A 81 12.38 -12.50 -6.59
#